data_AF-A0A494R403-F1
#
_entry.id   AF-A0A494R403-F1
#
_cell.length_a   1.000
_cell.length_b   1.000
_cell.length_c   1.000
_cell.angle_alpha   90.00
_cell.angle_beta   90.00
_cell.angle_gamma   90.00
#
_symmetry.space_group_name_H-M   'P 1'
#
loop_
_entity.id
_entity.type
_entity.pdbx_description
1 polymer ?
#
loop_
_entity_poly.entity_id
_entity_poly.type
_entity_poly.pdbx_seq_one_letter_code
_entity_poly.pdbx_strand_id
1 'polypeptide(L)'
;MITIAGLLAIHSVLGRRGHFNVGHLSTSIGEFVVKDALLNQHSPGNYSGDFLITDIHQTHYTSAGRLVIEVRAKLDSMILKNTGASAGDDAEGASKQESGHEITPWEADTAAEMAFPVGNVLITRAVQSLIENDELNPIPYLKRHAVGDWGEICSEDWESNQWALEKGERLLSCYDINAEGESRLWIITEADRSSTTMLLPSDY
;
A
#
# COMPACT_ATOMS: atom_id res chain seq x y z
N MET A 1 8.81 -28.25 -9.96
CA MET A 1 9.38 -27.25 -10.87
C MET A 1 8.43 -27.07 -12.05
N ILE A 2 7.94 -25.85 -12.24
CA ILE A 2 6.93 -25.51 -13.24
C ILE A 2 7.39 -24.24 -13.98
N THR A 3 7.28 -24.23 -15.31
CA THR A 3 7.52 -23.02 -16.11
C THR A 3 6.19 -22.38 -16.41
N ILE A 4 6.02 -21.12 -16.04
CA ILE A 4 4.75 -20.40 -16.20
C ILE A 4 5.01 -19.01 -16.76
N ALA A 5 4.23 -18.63 -17.76
CA ALA A 5 4.23 -17.28 -18.31
C ALA A 5 3.60 -16.30 -17.31
N GLY A 6 4.20 -15.12 -17.17
CA GLY A 6 3.70 -14.12 -16.23
C GLY A 6 4.22 -12.71 -16.48
N LEU A 7 3.91 -11.84 -15.53
CA LEU A 7 4.46 -10.50 -15.38
C LEU A 7 5.21 -10.43 -14.05
N LEU A 8 6.45 -9.98 -14.10
CA LEU A 8 7.31 -9.74 -12.95
C LEU A 8 7.55 -8.25 -12.80
N ALA A 9 7.01 -7.65 -11.74
CA ALA A 9 7.28 -6.28 -11.36
C ALA A 9 8.42 -6.24 -10.32
N ILE A 10 9.57 -5.70 -10.68
CA ILE A 10 10.74 -5.59 -9.80
C ILE A 10 10.78 -4.19 -9.18
N HIS A 11 10.90 -4.14 -7.85
CA HIS A 11 11.04 -2.92 -7.06
C HIS A 11 12.29 -2.99 -6.19
N SER A 12 12.98 -1.87 -6.01
CA SER A 12 14.10 -1.78 -5.08
C SER A 12 13.62 -1.32 -3.71
N VAL A 13 14.00 -2.05 -2.67
CA VAL A 13 13.64 -1.77 -1.27
C VAL A 13 14.90 -1.51 -0.46
N LEU A 14 14.86 -0.49 0.41
CA LEU A 14 15.95 -0.19 1.33
C LEU A 14 15.92 -1.14 2.53
N GLY A 15 16.90 -2.04 2.61
CA GLY A 15 17.09 -2.94 3.74
C GLY A 15 18.15 -2.46 4.72
N ARG A 16 18.22 -3.12 5.88
CA ARG A 16 19.28 -2.88 6.89
C ARG A 16 20.71 -3.11 6.36
N ARG A 17 20.86 -3.87 5.26
CA ARG A 17 22.14 -4.21 4.61
C ARG A 17 22.33 -3.52 3.27
N GLY A 18 21.52 -2.51 2.95
CA GLY A 18 21.49 -1.83 1.66
C GLY A 18 20.27 -2.21 0.82
N HIS A 19 20.25 -1.73 -0.42
CA HIS A 19 19.15 -1.97 -1.35
C HIS A 19 19.08 -3.43 -1.78
N PHE A 20 17.87 -3.96 -1.88
CA PHE A 20 17.60 -5.27 -2.45
C PHE A 20 16.34 -5.21 -3.28
N ASN A 21 16.28 -6.02 -4.33
CA ASN A 21 15.13 -6.07 -5.21
C ASN A 21 14.11 -7.11 -4.72
N VAL A 22 12.85 -6.73 -4.80
CA VAL A 22 11.69 -7.59 -4.56
C VAL A 22 10.88 -7.63 -5.85
N GLY A 23 10.52 -8.84 -6.26
CA GLY A 23 9.73 -9.10 -7.44
C GLY A 23 8.32 -9.52 -7.06
N HIS A 24 7.32 -8.97 -7.72
CA HIS A 24 5.97 -9.49 -7.67
C HIS A 24 5.66 -10.22 -8.98
N LEU A 25 5.44 -11.54 -8.90
CA LEU A 25 5.20 -12.40 -10.05
C LEU A 25 3.71 -12.73 -10.14
N SER A 26 3.03 -12.16 -11.13
CA SER A 26 1.65 -12.46 -11.46
C SER A 26 1.59 -13.49 -12.58
N THR A 27 0.89 -14.60 -12.35
CA THR A 27 0.74 -15.71 -13.30
C THR A 27 -0.71 -16.17 -13.37
N SER A 28 -1.02 -17.03 -14.34
CA SER A 28 -2.33 -17.68 -14.45
C SER A 28 -2.72 -18.54 -13.24
N ILE A 29 -1.76 -18.96 -12.41
CA ILE A 29 -2.02 -19.80 -11.24
C ILE A 29 -2.06 -19.02 -9.92
N GLY A 30 -1.85 -17.71 -9.97
CA GLY A 30 -1.83 -16.84 -8.81
C GLY A 30 -0.64 -15.88 -8.80
N GLU A 31 -0.55 -15.18 -7.68
CA GLU A 31 0.44 -14.13 -7.44
C GLU A 31 1.43 -14.55 -6.36
N PHE A 32 2.70 -14.24 -6.59
CA PHE A 32 3.79 -14.69 -5.74
C PHE A 32 4.79 -13.58 -5.45
N VAL A 33 5.20 -13.49 -4.19
CA VAL A 33 6.34 -12.65 -3.80
C VAL A 33 7.64 -13.40 -4.12
N VAL A 34 8.49 -12.77 -4.91
CA VAL A 34 9.81 -13.27 -5.29
C VAL A 34 10.88 -12.41 -4.61
N LYS A 35 11.62 -13.00 -3.68
CA LYS A 35 12.76 -12.37 -2.98
C LYS A 35 14.04 -13.13 -3.31
N ASP A 36 14.36 -13.19 -4.60
CA ASP A 36 15.48 -13.96 -5.13
C ASP A 36 16.71 -13.08 -5.42
N ALA A 37 17.91 -13.62 -5.19
CA ALA A 37 19.16 -12.93 -5.47
C ALA A 37 19.33 -12.61 -6.96
N LEU A 38 18.70 -13.41 -7.84
CA LEU A 38 18.65 -13.14 -9.28
C LEU A 38 18.02 -11.77 -9.59
N LEU A 39 17.07 -11.29 -8.78
CA LEU A 39 16.40 -10.01 -9.01
C LEU A 39 17.32 -8.81 -8.82
N ASN A 40 18.35 -8.92 -7.99
CA ASN A 40 19.29 -7.80 -7.74
C ASN A 40 20.13 -7.44 -8.99
N GLN A 41 20.15 -8.31 -10.00
CA GLN A 41 20.86 -8.08 -11.26
C GLN A 41 20.01 -7.31 -12.28
N HIS A 42 18.72 -7.10 -12.00
CA HIS A 42 17.78 -6.42 -12.89
C HIS A 42 17.43 -5.04 -12.35
N SER A 43 17.19 -4.09 -13.26
CA SER A 43 16.67 -2.79 -12.90
C SER A 43 15.23 -2.91 -12.37
N PRO A 44 14.78 -2.01 -11.50
CA PRO A 44 13.36 -1.90 -11.20
C PRO A 44 12.55 -1.65 -12.48
N GLY A 45 11.39 -2.30 -12.59
CA GLY A 45 10.57 -2.23 -13.79
C GLY A 45 9.69 -3.47 -13.99
N ASN A 46 8.89 -3.44 -15.05
CA ASN A 46 7.95 -4.51 -15.40
C ASN A 46 8.53 -5.40 -16.49
N TYR A 47 8.53 -6.70 -16.25
CA TYR A 47 9.10 -7.70 -17.15
C TYR A 47 8.07 -8.76 -17.47
N SER A 48 7.78 -8.96 -18.76
CA SER A 48 7.00 -10.12 -19.22
C SER A 48 7.93 -11.24 -19.61
N GLY A 49 7.58 -12.47 -19.27
CA GLY A 49 8.45 -13.61 -19.54
C GLY A 49 7.88 -14.94 -19.11
N ASP A 50 8.71 -15.96 -19.28
CA ASP A 50 8.46 -17.29 -18.75
C ASP A 50 9.35 -17.49 -17.51
N PHE A 51 8.72 -17.90 -16.40
CA PHE A 51 9.37 -17.99 -15.09
C PHE A 51 9.39 -19.45 -14.63
N LEU A 52 10.58 -19.92 -14.26
CA LEU A 52 10.81 -21.28 -13.83
C LEU A 52 10.75 -21.35 -12.30
N ILE A 53 9.58 -21.70 -11.78
CA ILE A 53 9.30 -21.77 -10.35
C ILE A 53 9.70 -23.15 -9.82
N THR A 54 10.67 -23.19 -8.90
CA THR A 54 11.12 -24.44 -8.28
C THR A 54 10.31 -24.79 -7.04
N ASP A 55 9.90 -23.79 -6.29
CA ASP A 55 9.28 -23.95 -4.97
C ASP A 55 8.27 -22.83 -4.73
N ILE A 56 7.09 -23.20 -4.24
CA ILE A 56 6.05 -22.26 -3.78
C ILE A 56 5.77 -22.61 -2.33
N HIS A 57 5.99 -21.67 -1.42
CA HIS A 57 5.80 -21.88 -0.01
C HIS A 57 5.21 -20.65 0.67
N GLN A 58 4.46 -20.91 1.73
CA GLN A 58 3.92 -19.87 2.59
C GLN A 58 5.01 -19.46 3.57
N THR A 59 5.29 -18.15 3.68
CA THR A 59 6.12 -17.61 4.75
C THR A 59 5.25 -16.73 5.62
N HIS A 60 5.45 -16.79 6.92
CA HIS A 60 4.83 -15.83 7.83
C HIS A 60 5.89 -15.08 8.62
N TYR A 61 5.59 -13.83 8.96
CA TYR A 61 6.39 -13.06 9.89
C TYR A 61 5.50 -12.06 10.62
N THR A 62 5.91 -11.69 11.82
CA THR A 62 5.22 -10.66 12.60
C THR A 62 5.94 -9.34 12.42
N SER A 63 5.22 -8.30 11.98
CA SER A 63 5.76 -6.94 11.85
C SER A 63 4.76 -5.95 12.43
N ALA A 64 5.22 -5.08 13.34
CA ALA A 64 4.38 -4.09 14.03
C ALA A 64 3.07 -4.68 14.62
N GLY A 65 3.15 -5.88 15.21
CA GLY A 65 1.99 -6.57 15.80
C GLY A 65 1.05 -7.25 14.80
N ARG A 66 1.32 -7.17 13.49
CA ARG A 66 0.55 -7.86 12.44
C ARG A 66 1.20 -9.19 12.09
N LEU A 67 0.42 -10.27 12.00
CA LEU A 67 0.82 -11.52 11.35
C LEU A 67 0.72 -11.32 9.83
N VAL A 68 1.85 -11.28 9.14
CA VAL A 68 1.91 -11.24 7.67
C VAL A 68 2.08 -12.67 7.18
N ILE A 69 1.27 -13.08 6.20
CA ILE A 69 1.40 -14.34 5.48
C ILE A 69 1.65 -14.00 4.01
N GLU A 70 2.79 -14.40 3.47
CA GLU A 70 3.17 -14.22 2.07
C GLU A 70 3.23 -15.59 1.38
N VAL A 71 2.63 -15.70 0.19
CA VAL A 71 2.90 -16.83 -0.71
C VAL A 71 4.13 -16.46 -1.54
N ARG A 72 5.24 -17.19 -1.32
CA ARG A 72 6.51 -16.92 -1.99
C ARG A 72 6.81 -17.97 -3.05
N ALA A 73 7.39 -17.52 -4.15
CA ALA A 73 7.94 -18.38 -5.19
C ALA A 73 9.47 -18.21 -5.25
N LYS A 74 10.19 -19.33 -5.35
CA LYS A 74 11.61 -19.34 -5.71
C LYS A 74 11.75 -19.52 -7.22
N LEU A 75 12.59 -18.69 -7.84
CA LEU A 75 12.87 -18.75 -9.26
C LEU A 75 14.23 -19.39 -9.47
N ASP A 76 14.31 -20.38 -10.35
CA ASP A 76 15.58 -20.94 -10.78
C ASP A 76 16.15 -20.19 -11.98
N SER A 77 15.26 -19.76 -12.88
CA SER A 77 15.59 -18.88 -14.01
C SER A 77 14.35 -18.14 -14.51
N MET A 78 14.59 -17.08 -15.28
CA MET A 78 13.54 -16.33 -15.95
C MET A 78 13.99 -15.96 -17.37
N ILE A 79 13.08 -16.14 -18.34
CA ILE A 79 13.30 -15.77 -19.74
C ILE A 79 12.46 -14.53 -20.00
N LEU A 80 13.11 -13.38 -19.97
CA LEU A 80 12.45 -12.09 -20.16
C LEU A 80 12.31 -11.78 -21.66
N LYS A 81 11.10 -11.40 -22.06
CA LYS A 81 10.84 -10.92 -23.42
C LYS A 81 11.31 -9.47 -23.47
N ASN A 82 12.41 -9.23 -24.18
CA ASN A 82 13.03 -7.91 -24.31
C ASN A 82 12.11 -6.96 -25.08
N THR A 83 11.38 -6.08 -24.38
CA THR A 83 10.83 -4.87 -24.98
C THR A 83 11.91 -3.80 -24.86
N GLY A 84 12.61 -3.54 -25.96
CA GLY A 84 13.95 -2.95 -25.96
C GLY A 84 14.12 -1.62 -25.23
N ALA A 85 15.12 -1.55 -24.37
CA ALA A 85 15.84 -0.31 -24.07
C ALA A 85 17.05 -0.22 -25.03
N SER A 86 17.10 0.81 -25.88
CA SER A 86 18.35 1.22 -26.53
C SER A 86 18.96 2.36 -25.73
N ALA A 87 20.26 2.23 -25.46
CA ALA A 87 21.12 3.22 -24.83
C ALA A 87 21.41 4.41 -25.77
N GLY A 88 21.61 5.59 -25.17
CA GLY A 88 22.17 6.76 -25.83
C GLY A 88 22.53 7.83 -24.79
N ASP A 89 23.82 8.15 -24.71
CA ASP A 89 24.46 9.10 -23.80
C ASP A 89 24.16 10.60 -24.13
N ASP A 90 24.35 11.42 -23.09
CA ASP A 90 24.67 12.86 -23.03
C ASP A 90 23.62 13.99 -23.24
N ALA A 91 23.74 14.95 -22.31
CA ALA A 91 23.42 16.39 -22.34
C ALA A 91 22.00 16.91 -21.99
N GLU A 92 21.89 17.35 -20.73
CA GLU A 92 21.44 18.67 -20.24
C GLU A 92 20.35 19.44 -21.03
N GLY A 93 19.20 19.67 -20.37
CA GLY A 93 18.19 20.61 -20.84
C GLY A 93 16.88 20.51 -20.06
N ALA A 94 16.61 21.51 -19.23
CA ALA A 94 15.36 21.64 -18.47
C ALA A 94 14.13 21.79 -19.38
N SER A 95 13.07 21.03 -19.11
CA SER A 95 11.69 21.49 -19.31
C SER A 95 10.69 20.66 -18.52
N LYS A 96 9.97 21.37 -17.66
CA LYS A 96 8.75 21.01 -16.94
C LYS A 96 7.69 20.46 -17.89
N GLN A 97 7.13 19.28 -17.62
CA GLN A 97 5.81 18.90 -18.13
C GLN A 97 5.16 17.87 -17.21
N GLU A 98 4.09 18.31 -16.56
CA GLU A 98 3.08 17.51 -15.88
C GLU A 98 2.45 16.54 -16.90
N SER A 99 2.38 15.25 -16.57
CA SER A 99 1.54 14.28 -17.29
C SER A 99 1.00 13.25 -16.30
N GLY A 100 -0.32 13.17 -16.24
CA GLY A 100 -1.09 12.43 -15.25
C GLY A 100 -0.65 10.97 -15.07
N HIS A 101 -0.47 10.60 -13.81
CA HIS A 101 -0.24 9.22 -13.38
C HIS A 101 -1.59 8.49 -13.43
N GLU A 102 -1.78 7.68 -14.47
CA GLU A 102 -2.83 6.67 -14.50
C GLU A 102 -2.43 5.57 -13.50
N ILE A 103 -3.11 5.54 -12.36
CA ILE A 103 -2.85 4.62 -11.23
C ILE A 103 -3.32 3.22 -11.66
N THR A 104 -2.45 2.21 -11.64
CA THR A 104 -2.87 0.83 -11.93
C THR A 104 -3.24 0.07 -10.65
N PRO A 105 -4.27 -0.81 -10.67
CA PRO A 105 -4.93 -1.35 -9.46
C PRO A 105 -4.08 -2.08 -8.40
N TRP A 106 -2.79 -2.34 -8.64
CA TRP A 106 -1.93 -3.14 -7.75
C TRP A 106 -0.76 -2.34 -7.14
N GLU A 107 -0.69 -1.02 -7.39
CA GLU A 107 0.09 -0.09 -6.55
C GLU A 107 -0.57 0.09 -5.16
N ALA A 108 -1.83 -0.33 -4.99
CA ALA A 108 -2.60 -0.18 -3.76
C ALA A 108 -2.23 -1.17 -2.62
N ASP A 109 -1.55 -2.28 -2.91
CA ASP A 109 -1.24 -3.33 -1.91
C ASP A 109 0.26 -3.42 -1.55
N THR A 110 1.10 -2.63 -2.22
CA THR A 110 2.51 -2.46 -1.84
C THR A 110 2.59 -1.40 -0.77
N ALA A 111 2.20 -1.75 0.46
CA ALA A 111 2.39 -0.96 1.68
C ALA A 111 2.53 0.56 1.41
N ALA A 112 1.42 1.20 1.03
CA ALA A 112 1.37 2.66 0.97
C ALA A 112 2.04 3.18 2.25
N GLU A 113 3.14 3.91 2.10
CA GLU A 113 3.87 4.45 3.24
C GLU A 113 2.85 5.23 4.07
N MET A 114 2.64 4.80 5.32
CA MET A 114 1.71 5.51 6.19
C MET A 114 2.21 6.94 6.28
N ALA A 115 1.35 7.90 5.90
CA ALA A 115 1.67 9.31 5.89
C ALA A 115 2.06 9.81 7.30
N PHE A 116 1.55 9.13 8.34
CA PHE A 116 1.83 9.40 9.74
C PHE A 116 1.58 8.16 10.61
N PRO A 117 2.17 8.08 11.82
CA PRO A 117 1.81 7.05 12.79
C PRO A 117 0.40 7.32 13.35
N VAL A 118 -0.47 6.31 13.35
CA VAL A 118 -1.85 6.43 13.89
C VAL A 118 -1.92 6.36 15.43
N GLY A 119 -0.82 6.05 16.11
CA GLY A 119 -0.81 5.94 17.58
C GLY A 119 -1.79 4.89 18.11
N ASN A 120 -2.37 5.16 19.28
CA ASN A 120 -3.38 4.31 19.91
C ASN A 120 -4.74 4.46 19.23
N VAL A 121 -5.30 3.37 18.72
CA VAL A 121 -6.62 3.38 18.08
C VAL A 121 -7.71 3.19 19.14
N LEU A 122 -8.65 4.12 19.16
CA LEU A 122 -9.84 4.13 20.02
C LEU A 122 -11.08 4.11 19.14
N ILE A 123 -12.16 3.51 19.64
CA ILE A 123 -13.48 3.51 19.00
C ILE A 123 -14.52 3.92 20.03
N THR A 124 -15.54 4.68 19.60
CA THR A 124 -16.68 4.97 20.48
C THR A 124 -17.56 3.73 20.66
N ARG A 125 -18.41 3.77 21.69
CA ARG A 125 -19.35 2.67 21.96
C ARG A 125 -20.32 2.43 20.79
N ALA A 126 -20.72 3.49 20.09
CA ALA A 126 -21.60 3.35 18.94
C ALA A 126 -20.89 2.64 17.78
N VAL A 127 -19.67 3.06 17.43
CA VAL A 127 -18.83 2.36 16.44
C VAL A 127 -18.56 0.91 16.85
N GLN A 128 -18.26 0.65 18.13
CA GLN A 128 -18.07 -0.71 18.64
C GLN A 128 -19.32 -1.58 18.43
N SER A 129 -20.52 -1.03 18.64
CA SER A 129 -21.77 -1.77 18.46
C SER A 129 -21.98 -2.17 17.00
N LEU A 130 -21.66 -1.29 16.05
CA LEU A 130 -21.72 -1.60 14.61
C LEU A 130 -20.73 -2.71 14.21
N ILE A 131 -19.55 -2.75 14.83
CA ILE A 131 -18.55 -3.81 14.61
C ILE A 131 -19.05 -5.15 15.17
N GLU A 132 -19.60 -5.15 16.38
CA GLU A 132 -20.13 -6.35 17.04
C GLU A 132 -21.32 -6.96 16.28
N ASN A 133 -22.11 -6.14 15.59
CA ASN A 133 -23.21 -6.56 14.73
C ASN A 133 -22.80 -6.95 13.30
N ASP A 134 -21.51 -6.91 12.96
CA ASP A 134 -20.98 -7.16 11.59
C ASP A 134 -21.49 -6.16 10.53
N GLU A 135 -21.89 -4.95 10.96
CA GLU A 135 -22.36 -3.88 10.09
C GLU A 135 -21.22 -2.96 9.62
N LEU A 136 -20.09 -2.96 10.35
CA LEU A 136 -18.94 -2.12 10.05
C LEU A 136 -17.62 -2.87 10.22
N ASN A 137 -16.84 -2.94 9.14
CA ASN A 137 -15.42 -3.29 9.23
C ASN A 137 -14.59 -1.99 9.35
N PRO A 138 -13.90 -1.73 10.47
CA PRO A 138 -13.19 -0.47 10.70
C PRO A 138 -11.84 -0.41 9.98
N ILE A 139 -11.26 -1.57 9.61
CA ILE A 139 -9.89 -1.67 9.13
C ILE A 139 -9.66 -0.94 7.79
N PRO A 140 -10.54 -1.03 6.78
CA PRO A 140 -10.36 -0.30 5.52
C PRO A 140 -10.31 1.22 5.73
N TYR A 141 -11.19 1.76 6.56
CA TYR A 141 -11.26 3.21 6.82
C TYR A 141 -10.03 3.71 7.59
N LEU A 142 -9.57 2.96 8.59
CA LEU A 142 -8.34 3.29 9.31
C LEU A 142 -7.10 3.24 8.39
N LYS A 143 -7.03 2.27 7.48
CA LYS A 143 -5.94 2.20 6.49
C LYS A 143 -5.94 3.39 5.55
N ARG A 144 -7.12 3.77 5.02
CA ARG A 144 -7.29 4.97 4.19
C ARG A 144 -6.81 6.23 4.92
N HIS A 145 -7.22 6.39 6.17
CA HIS A 145 -6.79 7.52 7.01
C HIS A 145 -5.27 7.55 7.17
N ALA A 146 -4.64 6.40 7.47
CA ALA A 146 -3.21 6.30 7.70
C ALA A 146 -2.35 6.63 6.47
N VAL A 147 -2.91 6.51 5.26
CA VAL A 147 -2.19 6.82 4.00
C VAL A 147 -2.56 8.21 3.46
N GLY A 148 -3.34 9.00 4.22
CA GLY A 148 -3.74 10.35 3.81
C GLY A 148 -4.92 10.40 2.84
N ASP A 149 -5.66 9.30 2.69
CA ASP A 149 -6.97 9.32 2.02
C ASP A 149 -8.00 9.79 3.06
N TRP A 150 -8.42 11.05 2.95
CA TRP A 150 -9.29 11.70 3.93
C TRP A 150 -10.79 11.45 3.71
N GLY A 151 -11.15 10.69 2.67
CA GLY A 151 -12.54 10.39 2.29
C GLY A 151 -13.33 11.62 1.88
N GLU A 152 -14.59 11.68 2.32
CA GLU A 152 -15.62 12.62 1.89
C GLU A 152 -15.60 13.92 2.72
N ILE A 153 -14.49 14.65 2.63
CA ILE A 153 -14.32 16.00 3.20
C ILE A 153 -14.19 17.05 2.08
N CYS A 154 -14.42 18.33 2.38
CA CYS A 154 -14.28 19.38 1.37
C CYS A 154 -12.81 19.69 1.05
N SER A 155 -12.57 20.42 -0.04
CA SER A 155 -11.22 20.82 -0.47
C SER A 155 -10.45 21.59 0.60
N GLU A 156 -11.14 22.46 1.34
CA GLU A 156 -10.57 23.27 2.40
C GLU A 156 -10.09 22.40 3.58
N ASP A 157 -10.88 21.40 3.97
CA ASP A 157 -10.50 20.45 5.02
C ASP A 157 -9.38 19.52 4.55
N TRP A 158 -9.37 19.17 3.26
CA TRP A 158 -8.30 18.38 2.65
C TRP A 158 -6.97 19.14 2.70
N GLU A 159 -6.95 20.41 2.32
CA GLU A 159 -5.78 21.29 2.43
C GLU A 159 -5.35 21.50 3.90
N SER A 160 -6.33 21.65 4.80
CA SER A 160 -6.08 21.75 6.24
C SER A 160 -5.35 20.53 6.77
N ASN A 161 -5.76 19.32 6.37
CA ASN A 161 -5.07 18.08 6.74
C ASN A 161 -3.63 18.03 6.19
N GLN A 162 -3.38 18.49 4.96
CA GLN A 162 -2.02 18.54 4.41
C GLN A 162 -1.14 19.48 5.24
N TRP A 163 -1.65 20.65 5.59
CA TRP A 163 -0.94 21.59 6.46
C TRP A 163 -0.70 21.00 7.85
N ALA A 164 -1.70 20.28 8.39
CA ALA A 164 -1.63 19.63 9.68
C ALA A 164 -0.60 18.49 9.73
N LEU A 165 -0.35 17.78 8.62
CA LEU A 165 0.73 16.81 8.51
C LEU A 165 2.10 17.47 8.70
N GLU A 166 2.32 18.64 8.13
CA GLU A 166 3.60 19.36 8.23
C GLU A 166 3.77 20.11 9.56
N LYS A 167 2.70 20.70 10.08
CA LYS A 167 2.74 21.57 11.28
C LYS A 167 2.46 20.84 12.59
N GLY A 168 1.98 19.60 12.53
CA GLY A 168 1.63 18.81 13.71
C GLY A 168 0.33 19.26 14.34
N GLU A 169 -0.72 19.43 13.53
CA GLU A 169 -2.10 19.72 13.98
C GLU A 169 -2.98 18.47 13.86
N ARG A 170 -4.17 18.50 14.44
CA ARG A 170 -5.14 17.39 14.39
C ARG A 170 -5.55 17.06 12.95
N LEU A 171 -5.75 15.79 12.63
CA LEU A 171 -6.21 15.30 11.32
C LEU A 171 -7.63 14.76 11.41
N LEU A 172 -8.45 15.04 10.40
CA LEU A 172 -9.84 14.57 10.33
C LEU A 172 -10.11 13.84 9.01
N SER A 173 -10.79 12.71 9.06
CA SER A 173 -11.35 12.05 7.88
C SER A 173 -12.79 11.70 8.09
N CYS A 174 -13.55 11.72 7.00
CA CYS A 174 -14.95 11.33 6.97
C CYS A 174 -15.14 10.29 5.89
N TYR A 175 -15.80 9.18 6.19
CA TYR A 175 -16.10 8.15 5.21
C TYR A 175 -17.57 7.82 5.23
N ASP A 176 -18.13 7.60 4.05
CA ASP A 176 -19.46 7.03 3.94
C ASP A 176 -19.42 5.55 4.36
N ILE A 177 -20.37 5.19 5.22
CA ILE A 177 -20.61 3.83 5.68
C ILE A 177 -22.06 3.45 5.39
N ASN A 178 -22.31 2.15 5.27
CA ASN A 178 -23.66 1.62 5.12
C ASN A 178 -23.96 0.71 6.32
N ALA A 179 -24.25 1.34 7.45
CA ALA A 179 -24.59 0.70 8.71
C ALA A 179 -26.00 1.12 9.16
N GLU A 180 -26.66 0.35 10.02
CA GLU A 180 -28.07 0.60 10.34
C GLU A 180 -28.26 1.99 10.98
N GLY A 181 -28.93 2.88 10.25
CA GLY A 181 -29.21 4.25 10.70
C GLY A 181 -28.03 5.22 10.63
N GLU A 182 -26.85 4.76 10.20
CA GLU A 182 -25.62 5.54 10.19
C GLU A 182 -24.99 5.58 8.80
N SER A 183 -24.70 6.79 8.33
CA SER A 183 -24.17 7.02 6.98
C SER A 183 -22.71 7.46 6.96
N ARG A 184 -22.15 7.84 8.11
CA ARG A 184 -20.83 8.43 8.19
C ARG A 184 -20.02 7.90 9.35
N LEU A 185 -18.72 7.75 9.10
CA LEU A 185 -17.70 7.43 10.08
C LEU A 185 -16.66 8.54 10.07
N TRP A 186 -16.37 9.11 11.24
CA TRP A 186 -15.27 10.05 11.42
C TRP A 186 -14.07 9.34 12.03
N ILE A 187 -12.89 9.67 11.52
CA ILE A 187 -11.61 9.24 12.08
C ILE A 187 -10.79 10.48 12.37
N ILE A 188 -10.35 10.62 13.62
CA ILE A 188 -9.64 11.81 14.07
C ILE A 188 -8.33 11.41 14.75
N THR A 189 -7.21 11.95 14.27
CA THR A 189 -5.89 11.75 14.89
C THR A 189 -5.44 13.02 15.58
N GLU A 190 -5.03 12.90 16.85
CA GLU A 190 -4.55 14.02 17.65
C GLU A 190 -3.25 14.62 17.09
N ALA A 191 -2.99 15.90 17.42
CA ALA A 191 -1.88 16.69 16.92
C ALA A 191 -0.50 16.03 17.12
N ASP A 192 -0.31 15.40 18.28
CA ASP A 192 0.91 14.67 18.65
C ASP A 192 0.98 13.23 18.09
N ARG A 193 -0.05 12.83 17.32
CA ARG A 193 -0.20 11.48 16.75
C ARG A 193 -0.22 10.37 17.80
N SER A 194 -0.52 10.68 19.07
CA SER A 194 -0.55 9.71 20.16
C SER A 194 -1.77 8.80 20.10
N SER A 195 -2.88 9.29 19.54
CA SER A 195 -4.12 8.53 19.40
C SER A 195 -4.90 8.89 18.14
N THR A 196 -5.63 7.89 17.64
CA THR A 196 -6.62 7.98 16.57
C THR A 196 -7.95 7.46 17.08
N THR A 197 -9.01 8.26 17.02
CA THR A 197 -10.34 7.88 17.46
C THR A 197 -11.28 7.73 16.27
N MET A 198 -12.00 6.61 16.20
CA MET A 198 -13.08 6.39 15.24
C MET A 198 -14.42 6.58 15.95
N LEU A 199 -15.27 7.44 15.39
CA LEU A 199 -16.54 7.83 16.01
C LEU A 199 -17.62 8.12 14.96
N LEU A 200 -18.88 8.06 15.36
CA LEU A 200 -19.98 8.52 14.53
C LEU A 200 -20.17 10.03 14.70
N PRO A 201 -20.77 10.76 13.74
CA PRO A 201 -21.07 12.18 13.91
C PRO A 201 -21.95 12.48 15.13
N SER A 202 -22.76 11.51 15.57
CA SER A 202 -23.62 11.61 16.76
C SER A 202 -22.84 11.53 18.08
N ASP A 203 -21.59 11.06 18.06
CA ASP A 203 -20.71 10.97 19.24
C ASP A 203 -19.89 12.26 19.49
N TYR A 204 -19.91 13.22 18.56
CA TYR A 204 -19.14 14.48 18.61
C TYR A 204 -20.02 15.68 18.93
#